data_AF-A0A920QGC5-F1
#
_entry.id   AF-A0A920QGC5-F1
#
_cell.length_a   1.000
_cell.length_b   1.000
_cell.length_c   1.000
_cell.angle_alpha   90.00
_cell.angle_beta   90.00
_cell.angle_gamma   90.00
#
_symmetry.space_group_name_H-M   'P 1'
#
loop_
_entity.id
_entity.type
_entity.pdbx_description
1 polymer ?
#
loop_
_entity_poly.entity_id
_entity_poly.type
_entity_poly.pdbx_seq_one_letter_code
_entity_poly.pdbx_strand_id
1 'polypeptide(L)'
;MNVCDCQPRDGGTMTMGLIGPSPYPWKSSEAHTVITPVFGNLYINDPYNDKLIPDLATHWEVSKDKTKGTFHLRKGVKFHDGTPFTAKDVEWSIRLTMKPEAEGSDFLSGAARLKELKGAQDFIDGKKEKNRGGKGN
;
A
#
# COMPACT_ATOMS: atom_id res chain seq x y z
N MET A 1 36.26 -8.85 13.80
CA MET A 1 35.36 -9.34 12.74
C MET A 1 35.59 -8.45 11.54
N ASN A 2 36.25 -8.98 10.50
CA ASN A 2 36.48 -8.22 9.27
C ASN A 2 35.18 -8.19 8.49
N VAL A 3 34.55 -7.03 8.45
CA VAL A 3 33.46 -6.75 7.52
C VAL A 3 34.13 -6.69 6.15
N CYS A 4 33.80 -7.61 5.24
CA CYS A 4 34.36 -7.58 3.89
C CYS A 4 34.09 -6.22 3.25
N ASP A 5 35.13 -5.62 2.66
CA ASP A 5 35.11 -4.37 1.92
C ASP A 5 34.49 -4.58 0.51
N CYS A 6 33.36 -5.26 0.47
CA CYS A 6 32.63 -5.57 -0.76
C CYS A 6 31.89 -4.31 -1.22
N GLN A 7 32.55 -3.54 -2.07
CA GLN A 7 31.88 -2.51 -2.86
C GLN A 7 30.73 -3.14 -3.66
N PRO A 8 29.54 -2.50 -3.71
CA PRO A 8 28.45 -2.96 -4.55
C PRO A 8 28.94 -3.10 -6.00
N ARG A 9 28.55 -4.18 -6.67
CA ARG A 9 28.79 -4.32 -8.11
C ARG A 9 27.64 -3.67 -8.87
N ASP A 10 27.96 -2.86 -9.87
CA ASP A 10 26.96 -2.31 -10.77
C ASP A 10 26.39 -3.41 -11.66
N GLY A 11 25.06 -3.56 -11.64
CA GLY A 11 24.35 -4.56 -12.41
C GLY A 11 24.52 -6.00 -11.93
N GLY A 12 24.13 -6.95 -12.77
CA GLY A 12 24.17 -8.39 -12.50
C GLY A 12 22.80 -9.02 -12.32
N THR A 13 22.78 -10.35 -12.28
CA THR A 13 21.56 -11.15 -12.09
C THR A 13 21.57 -11.70 -10.67
N MET A 14 20.56 -11.37 -9.88
CA MET A 14 20.32 -11.99 -8.58
C MET A 14 19.47 -13.25 -8.78
N THR A 15 19.99 -14.41 -8.36
CA THR A 15 19.22 -15.65 -8.33
C THR A 15 18.64 -15.85 -6.93
N MET A 16 17.32 -15.95 -6.84
CA MET A 16 16.60 -16.17 -5.59
C MET A 16 15.87 -17.51 -5.65
N GLY A 17 16.06 -18.37 -4.65
CA GLY A 17 15.33 -19.62 -4.51
C GLY A 17 13.93 -19.37 -3.95
N LEU A 18 12.90 -19.86 -4.64
CA LEU A 18 11.52 -19.82 -4.16
C LEU A 18 11.10 -21.23 -3.76
N ILE A 19 10.37 -21.35 -2.64
CA ILE A 19 9.83 -22.63 -2.18
C ILE A 19 8.51 -22.89 -2.92
N GLY A 20 8.60 -23.58 -4.07
CA GLY A 20 7.45 -24.11 -4.81
C GLY A 20 6.78 -23.14 -5.81
N PRO A 21 6.06 -23.66 -6.83
CA PRO A 21 5.37 -22.83 -7.79
C PRO A 21 4.09 -22.22 -7.18
N SER A 22 4.02 -20.90 -7.08
CA SER A 22 2.77 -20.18 -6.81
C SER A 22 2.20 -19.66 -8.13
N PRO A 23 1.16 -20.28 -8.71
CA PRO A 23 0.55 -19.82 -9.96
C PRO A 23 -0.17 -18.46 -9.81
N TYR A 24 -0.39 -18.00 -8.58
CA TYR A 24 -1.05 -16.73 -8.26
C TYR A 24 -0.23 -15.98 -7.22
N PRO A 25 0.84 -15.30 -7.64
CA PRO A 25 1.77 -14.70 -6.69
C PRO A 25 1.08 -13.65 -5.81
N TRP A 26 0.03 -12.97 -6.28
CA TRP A 26 -0.75 -12.00 -5.46
C TRP A 26 -1.68 -12.63 -4.41
N LYS A 27 -1.71 -13.96 -4.27
CA LYS A 27 -2.52 -14.66 -3.27
C LYS A 27 -1.70 -15.33 -2.17
N SER A 28 -0.40 -15.54 -2.34
CA SER A 28 0.40 -16.38 -1.42
C SER A 28 1.56 -15.61 -0.80
N SER A 29 1.71 -15.67 0.52
CA SER A 29 2.81 -15.03 1.25
C SER A 29 4.20 -15.46 0.76
N GLU A 30 4.35 -16.64 0.17
CA GLU A 30 5.63 -17.10 -0.40
C GLU A 30 6.07 -16.29 -1.62
N ALA A 31 5.11 -15.73 -2.36
CA ALA A 31 5.40 -14.84 -3.49
C ALA A 31 5.67 -13.40 -3.06
N HIS A 32 5.52 -13.07 -1.78
CA HIS A 32 5.75 -11.73 -1.25
C HIS A 32 7.17 -11.25 -1.56
N THR A 33 8.17 -12.13 -1.45
CA THR A 33 9.57 -11.83 -1.77
C THR A 33 9.79 -11.38 -3.21
N VAL A 34 8.95 -11.84 -4.16
CA VAL A 34 9.05 -11.48 -5.59
C VAL A 34 8.19 -10.27 -5.92
N ILE A 35 7.04 -10.14 -5.25
CA ILE A 35 6.04 -9.10 -5.52
C ILE A 35 6.41 -7.77 -4.85
N THR A 36 6.84 -7.78 -3.59
CA THR A 36 7.14 -6.55 -2.85
C THR A 36 8.06 -5.57 -3.58
N PRO A 37 9.15 -5.97 -4.28
CA PRO A 37 9.98 -5.00 -5.00
C PRO A 37 9.29 -4.39 -6.23
N VAL A 38 8.16 -4.94 -6.69
CA VAL A 38 7.41 -4.45 -7.87
C VAL A 38 6.35 -3.42 -7.48
N PHE A 39 5.87 -3.42 -6.24
CA PHE A 39 4.82 -2.50 -5.76
C PHE A 39 5.36 -1.48 -4.77
N GLY A 40 4.77 -0.29 -4.76
CA GLY A 40 5.06 0.74 -3.74
C GLY A 40 4.05 0.72 -2.60
N ASN A 41 4.48 1.15 -1.41
CA ASN A 41 3.62 1.30 -0.23
C ASN A 41 3.39 2.78 0.06
N LEU A 42 2.37 3.11 0.87
CA LEU A 42 2.29 4.47 1.42
C LEU A 42 3.42 4.70 2.44
N TYR A 43 3.65 3.70 3.31
CA TYR A 43 4.72 3.64 4.30
C TYR A 43 5.28 2.22 4.39
N ILE A 44 6.55 2.13 4.79
CA ILE A 44 7.26 0.88 5.03
C ILE A 44 7.64 0.83 6.52
N ASN A 45 7.62 -0.34 7.14
CA ASN A 45 8.15 -0.51 8.49
C ASN A 45 9.68 -0.51 8.44
N ASP A 46 10.32 0.30 9.29
CA ASP A 46 11.76 0.24 9.53
C ASP A 46 12.09 -1.11 10.18
N PRO A 47 12.93 -1.94 9.55
CA PRO A 47 13.24 -3.28 10.06
C PRO A 47 14.06 -3.27 11.35
N TYR A 48 14.54 -2.11 11.81
CA TYR A 48 15.43 -1.99 12.96
C TYR A 48 14.82 -1.25 14.15
N ASN A 49 13.75 -0.47 13.97
CA ASN A 49 13.30 0.44 15.04
C ASN A 49 11.78 0.71 15.12
N ASP A 50 10.93 -0.15 14.54
CA ASP A 50 9.45 -0.07 14.58
C ASP A 50 8.87 1.28 14.10
N LYS A 51 9.67 2.11 13.40
CA LYS A 51 9.18 3.37 12.84
C LYS A 51 8.59 3.14 11.46
N LEU A 52 7.68 4.01 11.07
CA LEU A 52 7.17 4.07 9.71
C LEU A 52 8.04 5.00 8.87
N ILE A 53 8.55 4.48 7.75
CA ILE A 53 9.34 5.21 6.76
C ILE A 53 8.41 5.64 5.61
N PRO A 54 8.39 6.92 5.22
CA PRO A 54 7.62 7.40 4.08
C PRO A 54 8.07 6.76 2.76
N ASP A 55 7.12 6.31 1.95
CA ASP A 55 7.36 5.82 0.59
C ASP A 55 6.56 6.66 -0.43
N LEU A 56 5.39 6.20 -0.88
CA LEU A 56 4.51 6.93 -1.79
C LEU A 56 3.76 8.09 -1.12
N ALA A 57 3.58 8.04 0.20
CA ALA A 57 3.10 9.18 0.99
C ALA A 57 4.29 9.88 1.67
N THR A 58 4.21 11.20 1.77
CA THR A 58 5.24 12.04 2.39
C THR A 58 4.98 12.28 3.88
N HIS A 59 3.71 12.41 4.26
CA HIS A 59 3.23 12.49 5.64
C HIS A 59 1.73 12.16 5.69
N TRP A 60 1.18 11.96 6.89
CA TRP A 60 -0.25 11.86 7.13
C TRP A 60 -0.67 12.70 8.32
N GLU A 61 -1.96 13.04 8.36
CA GLU A 61 -2.59 13.74 9.47
C GLU A 61 -3.85 12.99 9.91
N VAL A 62 -4.16 13.05 11.20
CA VAL A 62 -5.38 12.48 11.77
C VAL A 62 -6.20 13.58 12.39
N SER A 63 -7.51 13.61 12.11
CA SER A 63 -8.42 14.58 12.70
C SER A 63 -8.49 14.44 14.22
N LYS A 64 -8.86 15.52 14.92
CA LYS A 64 -8.93 15.54 16.39
C LYS A 64 -9.83 14.46 16.99
N ASP A 65 -10.91 14.11 16.28
CA ASP A 65 -11.87 13.07 16.66
C ASP A 65 -11.45 11.67 16.21
N LYS A 66 -10.28 11.52 15.58
CA LYS A 66 -9.71 10.26 15.07
C LYS A 66 -10.61 9.52 14.06
N THR A 67 -11.51 10.25 13.39
CA THR A 67 -12.42 9.67 12.39
C THR A 67 -11.93 9.85 10.95
N LYS A 68 -10.91 10.69 10.72
CA LYS A 68 -10.37 10.97 9.37
C LYS A 68 -8.85 10.93 9.38
N GLY A 69 -8.28 10.13 8.49
CA GLY A 69 -6.87 10.18 8.11
C GLY A 69 -6.70 10.85 6.76
N THR A 70 -5.73 11.77 6.63
CA THR A 70 -5.38 12.42 5.36
C THR A 70 -3.94 12.06 5.01
N PHE A 71 -3.73 11.47 3.83
CA PHE A 71 -2.41 11.11 3.34
C PHE A 71 -1.97 12.07 2.23
N HIS A 72 -0.75 12.61 2.35
CA HIS A 72 -0.20 13.53 1.37
C HIS A 72 0.77 12.79 0.45
N LEU A 73 0.36 12.58 -0.80
CA LEU A 73 1.10 11.76 -1.75
C LEU A 73 2.30 12.48 -2.36
N ARG A 74 3.35 11.72 -2.66
CA ARG A 74 4.54 12.18 -3.37
C ARG A 74 4.16 12.62 -4.78
N LYS A 75 4.69 13.77 -5.20
CA LYS A 75 4.46 14.32 -6.55
C LYS A 75 5.42 13.72 -7.57
N GLY A 76 4.96 13.60 -8.81
CA GLY A 76 5.79 13.16 -9.94
C GLY A 76 6.04 11.66 -10.02
N VAL A 77 5.41 10.86 -9.15
CA VAL A 77 5.50 9.40 -9.21
C VAL A 77 4.71 8.89 -10.42
N LYS A 78 5.28 7.89 -11.10
CA LYS A 78 4.66 7.21 -12.25
C LYS A 78 4.76 5.71 -12.06
N PHE A 79 3.80 4.99 -12.62
CA PHE A 79 3.89 3.55 -12.80
C PHE A 79 4.92 3.19 -13.89
N HIS A 80 5.26 1.91 -13.98
CA HIS A 80 6.24 1.41 -14.96
C HIS A 80 5.82 1.62 -16.42
N ASP A 81 4.52 1.78 -16.70
CA ASP A 81 3.99 2.10 -18.02
C ASP A 81 4.00 3.63 -18.32
N GLY A 82 4.46 4.44 -17.37
CA GLY A 82 4.53 5.89 -17.46
C GLY A 82 3.26 6.64 -17.02
N THR A 83 2.18 5.95 -16.66
CA THR A 83 0.97 6.60 -16.14
C THR A 83 1.24 7.27 -14.78
N PRO A 84 0.65 8.45 -14.50
CA PRO A 84 0.88 9.16 -13.24
C PRO A 84 0.17 8.46 -12.08
N PHE A 85 0.85 8.35 -10.94
CA PHE A 85 0.25 7.89 -9.68
C PHE A 85 -0.55 9.01 -9.00
N THR A 86 -1.77 8.69 -8.58
CA THR A 86 -2.73 9.64 -8.01
C THR A 86 -3.48 9.08 -6.79
N ALA A 87 -4.22 9.95 -6.11
CA ALA A 87 -5.09 9.54 -5.00
C ALA A 87 -6.18 8.53 -5.41
N LYS A 88 -6.57 8.50 -6.70
CA LYS A 88 -7.54 7.53 -7.20
C LYS A 88 -6.99 6.11 -7.19
N ASP A 89 -5.69 5.95 -7.39
CA ASP A 89 -5.03 4.63 -7.39
C ASP A 89 -4.90 4.08 -5.97
N VAL A 90 -4.71 4.97 -4.99
CA VAL A 90 -4.79 4.63 -3.55
C VAL A 90 -6.21 4.24 -3.19
N GLU A 91 -7.20 5.03 -3.58
CA GLU A 91 -8.61 4.73 -3.36
C GLU A 91 -9.01 3.38 -3.95
N TRP A 92 -8.58 3.11 -5.18
CA TRP A 92 -8.82 1.85 -5.88
C TRP A 92 -8.19 0.67 -5.14
N SER A 93 -6.94 0.81 -4.69
CA SER A 93 -6.23 -0.21 -3.92
C SER A 93 -6.96 -0.54 -2.61
N ILE A 94 -7.41 0.47 -1.87
CA ILE A 94 -8.20 0.28 -0.64
C ILE A 94 -9.51 -0.44 -0.96
N ARG A 95 -10.24 0.00 -1.99
CA ARG A 95 -11.48 -0.67 -2.40
C ARG A 95 -11.27 -2.13 -2.75
N LEU A 96 -10.15 -2.47 -3.42
CA LEU A 96 -9.83 -3.84 -3.80
C LEU A 96 -9.71 -4.75 -2.57
N THR A 97 -9.07 -4.27 -1.50
CA THR A 97 -8.90 -5.04 -0.25
C THR A 97 -10.20 -5.31 0.51
N MET A 98 -11.24 -4.50 0.25
CA MET A 98 -12.52 -4.61 0.93
C MET A 98 -13.51 -5.52 0.21
N LYS A 99 -13.19 -6.01 -0.99
CA LYS A 99 -14.06 -6.92 -1.75
C LYS A 99 -13.97 -8.36 -1.21
N PRO A 100 -15.04 -9.18 -1.36
CA PRO A 100 -15.00 -10.59 -0.95
C PRO A 100 -13.87 -11.39 -1.62
N GLU A 101 -13.51 -11.04 -2.85
CA GLU A 101 -12.45 -11.74 -3.60
C GLU A 101 -11.04 -11.51 -3.04
N ALA A 102 -10.87 -10.53 -2.15
CA ALA A 102 -9.63 -10.31 -1.39
C ALA A 102 -9.49 -11.25 -0.18
N GLU A 103 -10.56 -11.95 0.21
CA GLU A 103 -10.54 -12.87 1.35
C GLU A 103 -9.62 -14.07 1.05
N GLY A 104 -8.67 -14.32 1.96
CA GLY A 104 -7.63 -15.34 1.80
C GLY A 104 -6.39 -14.89 1.02
N SER A 105 -6.29 -13.62 0.58
CA SER A 105 -5.02 -13.06 0.08
C SER A 105 -4.21 -12.47 1.23
N ASP A 106 -3.01 -12.98 1.46
CA ASP A 106 -2.08 -12.41 2.46
C ASP A 106 -1.72 -10.94 2.14
N PHE A 107 -1.79 -10.54 0.86
CA PHE A 107 -1.48 -9.17 0.41
C PHE A 107 -2.64 -8.21 0.61
N LEU A 108 -3.86 -8.64 0.29
CA LEU A 108 -5.03 -7.76 0.32
C LEU A 108 -5.76 -7.81 1.68
N SER A 109 -5.51 -8.83 2.50
CA SER A 109 -6.15 -8.99 3.81
C SER A 109 -5.69 -7.99 4.87
N GLY A 110 -4.53 -7.34 4.69
CA GLY A 110 -4.02 -6.33 5.63
C GLY A 110 -4.98 -5.16 5.88
N ALA A 111 -5.91 -4.92 4.96
CA ALA A 111 -6.94 -3.89 5.05
C ALA A 111 -8.35 -4.45 5.38
N ALA A 112 -8.48 -5.73 5.74
CA ALA A 112 -9.75 -6.29 6.21
C ALA A 112 -10.32 -5.52 7.42
N ARG A 113 -9.43 -4.96 8.27
CA ARG A 113 -9.80 -4.07 9.39
C ARG A 113 -10.41 -2.75 8.95
N LEU A 114 -10.17 -2.30 7.71
CA LEU A 114 -10.84 -1.11 7.19
C LEU A 114 -12.34 -1.31 7.04
N LYS A 115 -12.82 -2.56 6.90
CA LYS A 115 -14.26 -2.87 6.93
C LYS A 115 -14.93 -2.48 8.26
N GLU A 116 -14.16 -2.40 9.35
CA GLU A 116 -14.65 -2.01 10.68
C GLU A 116 -14.75 -0.49 10.85
N LEU A 117 -14.19 0.30 9.93
CA LEU A 117 -14.28 1.76 10.00
C LEU A 117 -15.71 2.25 9.72
N LYS A 118 -16.13 3.27 10.45
CA LYS A 118 -17.42 3.93 10.21
C LYS A 118 -17.47 4.49 8.78
N GLY A 119 -18.49 4.08 8.01
CA GLY A 119 -18.64 4.48 6.61
C GLY A 119 -17.89 3.59 5.60
N ALA A 120 -17.20 2.54 6.07
CA ALA A 120 -16.52 1.57 5.21
C ALA A 120 -17.46 0.91 4.20
N GLN A 121 -18.67 0.52 4.62
CA GLN A 121 -19.66 -0.08 3.72
C GLN A 121 -20.17 0.91 2.67
N ASP A 122 -20.46 2.16 3.05
CA ASP A 122 -20.87 3.19 2.09
C ASP A 122 -19.75 3.51 1.09
N PHE A 123 -18.50 3.50 1.56
CA PHE A 123 -17.33 3.60 0.71
C PHE A 123 -17.25 2.43 -0.27
N ILE A 124 -17.34 1.16 0.19
CA ILE A 124 -17.35 -0.04 -0.67
C ILE A 124 -18.46 0.03 -1.73
N ASP A 125 -19.69 0.35 -1.31
CA ASP A 125 -20.89 0.38 -2.16
C ASP A 125 -20.84 1.49 -3.24
N GLY A 126 -19.82 2.35 -3.22
CA GLY A 126 -19.68 3.46 -4.15
C GLY A 126 -20.76 4.53 -3.96
N LYS A 127 -21.44 4.55 -2.80
CA LYS A 127 -22.35 5.63 -2.45
C LYS A 127 -21.50 6.88 -2.25
N LYS A 128 -21.49 7.76 -3.26
CA LYS A 128 -20.98 9.12 -3.09
C LYS A 128 -21.64 9.71 -1.84
N GLU A 129 -20.86 10.20 -0.89
CA GLU A 129 -21.39 11.06 0.18
C GLU A 129 -22.19 12.19 -0.49
N LYS A 130 -23.51 12.11 -0.40
CA LYS A 130 -24.40 13.16 -0.86
C LYS A 130 -24.35 14.27 0.20
N ASN A 131 -23.59 15.33 -0.11
CA ASN A 131 -23.58 16.65 0.53
C ASN A 131 -23.15 16.75 2.01
N ARG A 132 -22.06 17.49 2.24
CA ARG A 132 -22.02 18.51 3.28
C ARG A 132 -21.63 19.86 2.67
N GLY A 133 -22.63 20.53 2.11
CA GLY A 133 -22.56 21.96 1.87
C GLY A 133 -22.64 22.70 3.20
N GLY A 134 -21.68 23.59 3.45
CA GLY A 134 -21.80 24.66 4.43
C GLY A 134 -21.64 25.97 3.68
N LYS A 135 -22.77 26.61 3.33
CA LYS A 135 -22.80 28.06 3.10
C LYS A 135 -22.39 28.73 4.42
N GLY A 136 -21.45 29.66 4.35
CA GLY A 136 -21.09 30.55 5.45
C GLY A 136 -21.02 31.98 4.93
N ASN A 137 -22.04 32.76 5.33
CA ASN A 137 -22.28 34.21 5.25
C ASN A 137 -21.83 34.99 4.01
#